data_AF-A0A524A952-F1
#
_entry.id   AF-A0A524A952-F1
#
_cell.length_a   1.000
_cell.length_b   1.000
_cell.length_c   1.000
_cell.angle_alpha   90.00
_cell.angle_beta   90.00
_cell.angle_gamma   90.00
#
_symmetry.space_group_name_H-M   'P 1'
#
loop_
_entity.id
_entity.type
_entity.pdbx_description
1 polymer ?
#
loop_
_entity_poly.entity_id
_entity_poly.type
_entity_poly.pdbx_seq_one_letter_code
_entity_poly.pdbx_strand_id
1 'polypeptide(L)'
;MKISDQSKYKNVTLNDFLQTKTTLPVISLRHDIDGKINNALKIAEIEYKHNIIATYFILHTAEYYGTTEKNYVKHNEEIIPLLKKLQDEYNHEIGWHNDLVTLDFIYGINPRKYLQTELDWLRENGIRISGTAGHGSSFCHKYKYLNQYFFSGFQEPKGKFVNNKFITGKTGKHLIKKASLNDFKLKYDAYHLDNNLYYSDSFFTSEKRRWHPRYLNLENLKSGDKAIILTHPQHWHLF
;
A
#
# COMPACT_ATOMS: atom_id res chain seq x y z
N MET A 1 -5.99 -23.21 -11.79
CA MET A 1 -4.75 -22.54 -12.24
C MET A 1 -4.21 -21.68 -11.10
N LYS A 2 -2.90 -21.49 -10.97
CA LYS A 2 -2.29 -20.76 -9.85
C LYS A 2 -1.51 -19.56 -10.39
N ILE A 3 -1.50 -18.45 -9.64
CA ILE A 3 -0.70 -17.25 -9.97
C ILE A 3 0.79 -17.58 -10.07
N SER A 4 1.24 -18.62 -9.35
CA SER A 4 2.62 -19.12 -9.39
C SER A 4 2.96 -19.98 -10.60
N ASP A 5 2.03 -20.20 -11.55
CA ASP A 5 2.34 -20.88 -12.82
C ASP A 5 3.14 -19.94 -13.74
N GLN A 6 4.47 -19.98 -13.60
CA GLN A 6 5.40 -19.12 -14.32
C GLN A 6 5.43 -19.37 -15.84
N SER A 7 4.81 -20.45 -16.32
CA SER A 7 4.64 -20.68 -17.77
C SER A 7 3.51 -19.83 -18.36
N LYS A 8 2.61 -19.32 -17.52
CA LYS A 8 1.42 -18.57 -17.92
C LYS A 8 1.41 -17.13 -17.45
N TYR A 9 1.99 -16.85 -16.28
CA TYR A 9 1.98 -15.52 -15.67
C TYR A 9 3.36 -15.16 -15.16
N LYS A 10 3.67 -13.87 -15.15
CA LYS A 10 4.85 -13.33 -14.47
C LYS A 10 4.39 -12.66 -13.17
N ASN A 11 4.54 -13.37 -12.04
CA ASN A 11 4.26 -12.81 -10.73
C ASN A 11 5.48 -12.03 -10.20
N VAL A 12 5.28 -10.75 -9.84
CA VAL A 12 6.33 -9.82 -9.40
C VAL A 12 5.86 -8.89 -8.29
N THR A 13 6.81 -8.34 -7.54
CA THR A 13 6.57 -7.22 -6.62
C THR A 13 6.17 -5.96 -7.39
N LEU A 14 5.56 -4.98 -6.73
CA LEU A 14 5.24 -3.70 -7.35
C LEU A 14 6.50 -2.90 -7.74
N ASN A 15 7.60 -3.01 -7.00
CA ASN A 15 8.88 -2.41 -7.40
C ASN A 15 9.37 -2.92 -8.77
N ASP A 16 9.18 -4.21 -9.06
CA ASP A 16 9.64 -4.83 -10.30
C ASP A 16 8.58 -4.75 -11.42
N PHE A 17 7.34 -4.46 -11.08
CA PHE A 17 6.19 -4.40 -11.99
C PHE A 17 6.41 -3.46 -13.18
N LEU A 18 6.99 -2.27 -12.94
CA LEU A 18 7.25 -1.29 -14.01
C LEU A 18 8.35 -1.72 -14.97
N GLN A 19 9.34 -2.45 -14.45
CA GLN A 19 10.56 -2.81 -15.19
C GLN A 19 10.42 -4.15 -15.91
N THR A 20 9.42 -4.94 -15.53
CA THR A 20 9.18 -6.26 -16.09
C THR A 20 8.75 -6.16 -17.56
N LYS A 21 9.63 -6.64 -18.46
CA LYS A 21 9.37 -6.78 -19.90
C LYS A 21 9.17 -8.26 -20.23
N THR A 22 7.96 -8.63 -20.63
CA THR A 22 7.59 -10.01 -20.97
C THR A 22 6.37 -10.01 -21.89
N THR A 23 6.15 -11.11 -22.60
CA THR A 23 4.92 -11.36 -23.36
C THR A 23 3.83 -12.01 -22.50
N LEU A 24 4.19 -12.55 -21.33
CA LEU A 24 3.21 -13.11 -20.39
C LEU A 24 2.43 -11.99 -19.67
N PRO A 25 1.18 -12.21 -19.26
CA PRO A 25 0.52 -11.33 -18.30
C PRO A 25 1.35 -11.15 -17.03
N VAL A 26 1.50 -9.92 -16.56
CA VAL A 26 2.21 -9.57 -15.33
C VAL A 26 1.20 -9.37 -14.21
N ILE A 27 1.41 -10.03 -13.07
CA ILE A 27 0.51 -9.97 -11.91
C ILE A 27 1.31 -9.53 -10.68
N SER A 28 0.82 -8.52 -9.98
CA SER A 28 1.33 -8.16 -8.65
C SER A 28 0.23 -8.25 -7.61
N LEU A 29 0.56 -8.88 -6.49
CA LEU A 29 -0.28 -8.91 -5.29
C LEU A 29 0.14 -7.78 -4.37
N ARG A 30 -0.84 -6.98 -3.95
CA ARG A 30 -0.68 -5.89 -3.00
C ARG A 30 -1.51 -6.17 -1.76
N HIS A 31 -0.90 -6.04 -0.60
CA HIS A 31 -1.57 -6.18 0.70
C HIS A 31 -1.45 -4.91 1.51
N ASP A 32 -2.55 -4.20 1.72
CA ASP A 32 -2.58 -3.04 2.63
C ASP A 32 -2.92 -3.51 4.05
N ILE A 33 -1.96 -3.43 4.96
CA ILE A 33 -2.10 -3.90 6.33
C ILE A 33 -2.67 -2.76 7.20
N ASP A 34 -3.99 -2.57 7.28
CA ASP A 34 -4.51 -1.46 8.10
C ASP A 34 -4.59 -1.78 9.60
N GLY A 35 -4.50 -3.05 10.01
CA GLY A 35 -4.58 -3.39 11.44
C GLY A 35 -4.24 -4.81 11.88
N LYS A 36 -4.33 -5.82 11.01
CA LYS A 36 -4.10 -7.23 11.39
C LYS A 36 -2.79 -7.78 10.84
N ILE A 37 -1.65 -7.35 11.39
CA ILE A 37 -0.30 -7.79 10.98
C ILE A 37 -0.12 -9.32 11.06
N ASN A 38 -0.70 -9.97 12.08
CA ASN A 38 -0.62 -11.42 12.22
C ASN A 38 -1.36 -12.17 11.08
N ASN A 39 -2.47 -11.62 10.58
CA ASN A 39 -3.12 -12.18 9.39
C ASN A 39 -2.26 -11.98 8.16
N ALA A 40 -1.63 -10.80 8.02
CA ALA A 40 -0.72 -10.52 6.91
C ALA A 40 0.44 -11.52 6.87
N LEU A 41 1.04 -11.85 8.02
CA LEU A 41 2.11 -12.85 8.12
C LEU A 41 1.65 -14.26 7.75
N LYS A 42 0.45 -14.66 8.16
CA LYS A 42 -0.13 -15.95 7.74
C LYS A 42 -0.37 -16.00 6.23
N ILE A 43 -0.86 -14.90 5.63
CA ILE A 43 -1.02 -14.80 4.16
C ILE A 43 0.36 -14.92 3.50
N ALA A 44 1.36 -14.17 3.98
CA ALA A 44 2.71 -14.18 3.45
C ALA A 44 3.35 -15.58 3.49
N GLU A 45 3.19 -16.30 4.60
CA GLU A 45 3.66 -17.67 4.70
C GLU A 45 3.02 -18.60 3.66
N ILE A 46 1.71 -18.46 3.43
CA ILE A 46 0.98 -19.23 2.41
C ILE A 46 1.47 -18.88 1.01
N GLU A 47 1.65 -17.59 0.71
CA GLU A 47 2.16 -17.11 -0.58
C GLU A 47 3.57 -17.65 -0.84
N TYR A 48 4.46 -17.53 0.14
CA TYR A 48 5.82 -18.08 0.09
C TYR A 48 5.81 -19.59 -0.18
N LYS A 49 5.01 -20.38 0.56
CA LYS A 49 4.85 -21.83 0.35
C LYS A 49 4.32 -22.20 -1.04
N HIS A 50 3.69 -21.26 -1.74
CA HIS A 50 3.17 -21.44 -3.09
C HIS A 50 4.00 -20.76 -4.17
N ASN A 51 5.22 -20.29 -3.86
CA ASN A 51 6.10 -19.56 -4.78
C ASN A 51 5.45 -18.30 -5.36
N ILE A 52 4.72 -17.57 -4.51
CA ILE A 52 4.10 -16.29 -4.83
C ILE A 52 4.87 -15.19 -4.11
N ILE A 53 5.16 -14.11 -4.82
CA ILE A 53 5.73 -12.88 -4.28
C ILE A 53 4.71 -11.74 -4.36
N ALA A 54 4.70 -10.91 -3.33
CA ALA A 54 3.76 -9.83 -3.13
C ALA A 54 4.45 -8.60 -2.52
N THR A 55 3.69 -7.51 -2.44
CA THR A 55 4.09 -6.27 -1.78
C THR A 55 3.14 -5.98 -0.62
N TYR A 56 3.70 -5.82 0.58
CA TYR A 56 2.96 -5.51 1.81
C TYR A 56 3.16 -4.06 2.23
N PHE A 57 2.08 -3.28 2.32
CA PHE A 57 2.11 -1.89 2.74
C PHE A 57 1.83 -1.76 4.24
N ILE A 58 2.80 -1.19 4.97
CA ILE A 58 2.70 -0.99 6.43
C ILE A 58 2.06 0.36 6.75
N LEU A 59 0.98 0.37 7.53
CA LEU A 59 0.31 1.58 7.98
C LEU A 59 0.89 2.09 9.29
N HIS A 60 1.48 3.29 9.23
CA HIS A 60 2.15 3.92 10.38
C HIS A 60 1.21 4.42 11.47
N THR A 61 -0.08 4.56 11.17
CA THR A 61 -1.14 4.90 12.13
C THR A 61 -1.85 3.68 12.70
N ALA A 62 -1.45 2.46 12.32
CA ALA A 62 -2.06 1.24 12.83
C ALA A 62 -1.48 0.87 14.20
N GLU A 63 -2.32 0.30 15.07
CA GLU A 63 -1.96 -0.10 16.44
C GLU A 63 -0.75 -1.04 16.48
N TYR A 64 -0.62 -1.93 15.48
CA TYR A 64 0.51 -2.87 15.43
C TYR A 64 1.86 -2.16 15.19
N TYR A 65 1.86 -0.97 14.60
CA TYR A 65 3.07 -0.20 14.30
C TYR A 65 3.53 0.58 15.54
N GLY A 66 2.58 1.09 16.31
CA GLY A 66 2.84 1.84 17.53
C GLY A 66 1.73 2.86 17.81
N THR A 67 2.02 3.80 18.70
CA THR A 67 1.11 4.89 19.04
C THR A 67 1.73 6.22 18.61
N THR A 68 1.00 6.99 17.79
CA THR A 68 1.38 8.37 17.46
C THR A 68 1.05 9.28 18.63
N GLU A 69 2.09 9.85 19.24
CA GLU A 69 1.98 10.94 20.22
C GLU A 69 2.24 12.28 19.51
N LYS A 70 1.97 13.41 20.19
CA LYS A 70 1.89 14.75 19.56
C LYS A 70 3.01 15.05 18.54
N ASN A 71 4.24 14.60 18.79
CA ASN A 71 5.38 14.87 17.91
C ASN A 71 6.29 13.65 17.63
N TYR A 72 5.95 12.45 18.10
CA TYR A 72 6.78 11.25 17.91
C TYR A 72 5.92 9.99 17.88
N VAL A 73 6.44 8.91 17.32
CA VAL A 73 5.82 7.57 17.37
C VAL A 73 6.49 6.79 18.49
N LYS A 74 5.69 6.29 19.43
CA LYS A 74 6.14 5.19 20.30
C LYS A 74 5.95 3.90 19.53
N HIS A 75 7.03 3.41 18.89
CA HIS A 75 6.98 2.19 18.11
C HIS A 75 6.66 0.97 18.99
N ASN A 76 5.91 0.04 18.43
CA ASN A 76 5.85 -1.31 18.96
C ASN A 76 7.14 -2.04 18.60
N GLU A 77 7.95 -2.40 19.59
CA GLU A 77 9.27 -3.03 19.36
C GLU A 77 9.17 -4.34 18.55
N GLU A 78 8.04 -5.04 18.65
CA GLU A 78 7.78 -6.28 17.91
C GLU A 78 7.66 -6.07 16.39
N ILE A 79 7.43 -4.84 15.91
CA ILE A 79 7.20 -4.63 14.48
C ILE A 79 8.42 -4.98 13.64
N ILE A 80 9.64 -4.68 14.10
CA ILE A 80 10.87 -4.93 13.33
C ILE A 80 11.06 -6.43 13.05
N PRO A 81 11.01 -7.34 14.04
CA PRO A 81 11.01 -8.78 13.79
C PRO A 81 9.95 -9.24 12.79
N LEU A 82 8.72 -8.73 12.88
CA LEU A 82 7.63 -9.11 11.96
C LEU A 82 7.90 -8.66 10.52
N LEU A 83 8.44 -7.44 10.33
CA LEU A 83 8.80 -6.93 9.00
C LEU A 83 10.00 -7.66 8.41
N LYS A 84 11.01 -8.00 9.23
CA LYS A 84 12.13 -8.87 8.79
C LYS A 84 11.62 -10.23 8.33
N LYS A 85 10.64 -10.81 9.04
CA LYS A 85 10.02 -12.06 8.61
C LYS A 85 9.35 -11.96 7.24
N LEU A 86 8.54 -10.90 7.00
CA LEU A 86 7.93 -10.66 5.68
C LEU A 86 8.98 -10.54 4.57
N GLN A 87 10.04 -9.79 4.82
CA GLN A 87 10.98 -9.42 3.78
C GLN A 87 12.09 -10.46 3.56
N ASP A 88 12.69 -10.97 4.63
CA ASP A 88 13.90 -11.78 4.58
C ASP A 88 13.59 -13.29 4.63
N GLU A 89 12.54 -13.72 5.35
CA GLU A 89 12.12 -15.13 5.36
C GLU A 89 11.14 -15.47 4.23
N TYR A 90 10.17 -14.58 3.95
CA TYR A 90 9.13 -14.82 2.94
C TYR A 90 9.38 -14.13 1.60
N ASN A 91 10.49 -13.38 1.48
CA ASN A 91 10.93 -12.75 0.22
C ASN A 91 9.85 -11.84 -0.41
N HIS A 92 9.13 -11.09 0.42
CA HIS A 92 8.16 -10.10 -0.05
C HIS A 92 8.73 -8.68 -0.03
N GLU A 93 8.17 -7.81 -0.87
CA GLU A 93 8.45 -6.38 -0.80
C GLU A 93 7.68 -5.73 0.34
N ILE A 94 8.27 -4.73 1.00
CA ILE A 94 7.57 -3.86 1.93
C ILE A 94 7.45 -2.44 1.34
N GLY A 95 6.24 -1.90 1.38
CA GLY A 95 5.91 -0.53 1.02
C GLY A 95 5.35 0.26 2.20
N TRP A 96 5.31 1.58 2.06
CA TRP A 96 4.78 2.49 3.09
C TRP A 96 3.31 2.85 2.85
N HIS A 97 2.39 2.46 3.73
CA HIS A 97 0.99 2.85 3.65
C HIS A 97 0.79 4.21 4.32
N ASN A 98 0.64 5.28 3.53
CA ASN A 98 0.77 6.63 4.02
C ASN A 98 -0.58 7.28 4.39
N ASP A 99 -0.69 7.75 5.63
CA ASP A 99 -1.78 8.64 6.10
C ASP A 99 -1.28 10.09 6.35
N LEU A 100 -0.35 10.56 5.52
CA LEU A 100 0.44 11.79 5.77
C LEU A 100 -0.36 13.09 5.65
N VAL A 101 -1.32 13.15 4.73
CA VAL A 101 -2.20 14.32 4.60
C VAL A 101 -3.10 14.43 5.83
N THR A 102 -3.57 13.28 6.34
CA THR A 102 -4.33 13.20 7.59
C THR A 102 -3.49 13.67 8.78
N LEU A 103 -2.22 13.26 8.88
CA LEU A 103 -1.32 13.71 9.94
C LEU A 103 -1.19 15.24 10.01
N ASP A 104 -0.94 15.89 8.87
CA ASP A 104 -0.81 17.35 8.81
C ASP A 104 -2.13 18.05 9.12
N PHE A 105 -3.22 17.61 8.49
CA PHE A 105 -4.49 18.31 8.57
C PHE A 105 -5.23 18.11 9.90
N ILE A 106 -5.25 16.88 10.42
CA ILE A 106 -6.01 16.54 11.62
C ILE A 106 -5.19 16.80 12.89
N TYR A 107 -3.91 16.47 12.85
CA TYR A 107 -3.06 16.46 14.06
C TYR A 107 -2.02 17.58 14.07
N GLY A 108 -1.87 18.34 12.97
CA GLY A 108 -0.88 19.42 12.87
C GLY A 108 0.57 18.92 12.84
N ILE A 109 0.78 17.63 12.57
CA ILE A 109 2.11 17.00 12.55
C ILE A 109 2.77 17.29 11.20
N ASN A 110 4.03 17.73 11.21
CA ASN A 110 4.78 17.97 9.97
C ASN A 110 5.00 16.65 9.20
N PRO A 111 4.34 16.45 8.05
CA PRO A 111 4.32 15.15 7.39
C PRO A 111 5.66 14.79 6.74
N ARG A 112 6.43 15.80 6.30
CA ARG A 112 7.76 15.59 5.70
C ARG A 112 8.78 15.13 6.75
N LYS A 113 8.85 15.84 7.87
CA LYS A 113 9.74 15.47 8.97
C LYS A 113 9.37 14.10 9.52
N TYR A 114 8.08 13.86 9.74
CA TYR A 114 7.57 12.57 10.18
C TYR A 114 7.99 11.43 9.24
N LEU A 115 7.66 11.53 7.94
CA LEU A 115 7.99 10.48 6.98
C LEU A 115 9.50 10.20 6.92
N GLN A 116 10.32 11.24 6.95
CA GLN A 116 11.78 11.09 6.95
C GLN A 116 12.25 10.28 8.18
N THR A 117 11.83 10.69 9.37
CA THR A 117 12.20 10.02 10.63
C THR A 117 11.77 8.55 10.65
N GLU A 118 10.55 8.25 10.21
CA GLU A 118 10.05 6.87 10.21
C GLU A 118 10.77 5.98 9.20
N LEU A 119 11.03 6.49 7.99
CA LEU A 119 11.77 5.72 6.99
C LEU A 119 13.23 5.52 7.37
N ASP A 120 13.87 6.50 8.02
CA ASP A 120 15.23 6.35 8.51
C ASP A 120 15.31 5.28 9.60
N TRP A 121 14.41 5.33 10.59
CA TRP A 121 14.34 4.32 11.64
C TRP A 121 14.11 2.90 11.09
N LEU A 122 13.19 2.72 10.14
CA LEU A 122 12.97 1.42 9.48
C LEU A 122 14.22 0.92 8.76
N ARG A 123 14.92 1.81 8.05
CA ARG A 123 16.12 1.48 7.26
C ARG A 123 17.33 1.18 8.15
N GLU A 124 17.51 1.92 9.24
CA GLU A 124 18.52 1.65 10.26
C GLU A 124 18.33 0.25 10.89
N ASN A 125 17.07 -0.20 10.99
CA ASN A 125 16.73 -1.56 11.42
C ASN A 125 16.79 -2.62 10.31
N GLY A 126 17.23 -2.27 9.11
CA GLY A 126 17.43 -3.18 7.98
C GLY A 126 16.20 -3.43 7.10
N ILE A 127 15.10 -2.70 7.31
CA ILE A 127 13.88 -2.83 6.50
C ILE A 127 14.03 -2.01 5.22
N ARG A 128 13.87 -2.66 4.04
CA ARG A 128 13.91 -1.94 2.76
C ARG A 128 12.49 -1.54 2.38
N ILE A 129 12.30 -0.24 2.19
CA ILE A 129 11.03 0.36 1.75
C ILE A 129 11.23 1.01 0.39
N SER A 130 10.55 0.50 -0.63
CA SER A 130 10.73 0.90 -2.04
C SER A 130 9.60 1.75 -2.62
N GLY A 131 8.39 1.67 -2.07
CA GLY A 131 7.24 2.40 -2.59
C GLY A 131 6.26 2.82 -1.51
N THR A 132 5.19 3.48 -1.93
CA THR A 132 4.12 3.94 -1.02
C THR A 132 2.74 3.73 -1.62
N ALA A 133 1.71 3.74 -0.77
CA ALA A 133 0.33 3.77 -1.18
C ALA A 133 -0.48 4.59 -0.17
N GLY A 134 -1.34 5.50 -0.62
CA GLY A 134 -2.21 6.29 0.26
C GLY A 134 -3.25 5.44 0.99
N HIS A 135 -3.37 5.64 2.31
CA HIS A 135 -4.42 5.04 3.13
C HIS A 135 -5.75 5.78 2.96
N GLY A 136 -6.85 5.04 2.88
CA GLY A 136 -8.20 5.57 2.69
C GLY A 136 -8.92 5.86 4.00
N SER A 137 -8.31 6.63 4.91
CA SER A 137 -8.85 6.85 6.27
C SER A 137 -10.25 7.47 6.26
N SER A 138 -11.00 7.31 7.36
CA SER A 138 -12.33 7.91 7.50
C SER A 138 -12.32 9.44 7.33
N PHE A 139 -11.20 10.09 7.67
CA PHE A 139 -10.97 11.52 7.44
C PHE A 139 -10.89 11.88 5.96
N CYS A 140 -10.27 11.04 5.13
CA CYS A 140 -10.24 11.21 3.67
C CYS A 140 -11.67 11.28 3.12
N HIS A 141 -12.54 10.37 3.56
CA HIS A 141 -13.94 10.33 3.13
C HIS A 141 -14.77 11.51 3.64
N LYS A 142 -14.51 11.96 4.87
CA LYS A 142 -15.19 13.09 5.50
C LYS A 142 -14.83 14.41 4.83
N TYR A 143 -13.54 14.66 4.61
CA TYR A 143 -13.01 15.94 4.14
C TYR A 143 -12.60 15.94 2.65
N LYS A 144 -12.86 14.85 1.94
CA LYS A 144 -12.75 14.73 0.47
C LYS A 144 -11.34 15.00 -0.06
N TYR A 145 -10.35 14.29 0.48
CA TYR A 145 -8.96 14.29 -0.02
C TYR A 145 -8.43 12.86 -0.13
N LEU A 146 -7.29 12.70 -0.79
CA LEU A 146 -6.54 11.43 -0.87
C LEU A 146 -5.14 11.63 -0.29
N ASN A 147 -4.63 10.64 0.45
CA ASN A 147 -3.28 10.73 1.01
C ASN A 147 -2.16 10.73 -0.04
N GLN A 148 -2.39 10.10 -1.20
CA GLN A 148 -1.45 10.16 -2.34
C GLN A 148 -1.16 11.60 -2.82
N TYR A 149 -2.03 12.57 -2.51
CA TYR A 149 -1.81 13.99 -2.84
C TYR A 149 -0.71 14.66 -2.04
N PHE A 150 -0.17 13.99 -1.01
CA PHE A 150 1.09 14.37 -0.40
C PHE A 150 2.23 14.40 -1.43
N PHE A 151 2.25 13.51 -2.43
CA PHE A 151 3.34 13.47 -3.40
C PHE A 151 3.06 14.32 -4.65
N SER A 152 4.02 15.15 -5.05
CA SER A 152 3.89 16.15 -6.10
C SER A 152 3.83 15.58 -7.53
N GLY A 153 4.30 14.35 -7.73
CA GLY A 153 4.29 13.65 -9.03
C GLY A 153 2.90 13.15 -9.46
N PHE A 154 1.90 13.25 -8.59
CA PHE A 154 0.60 12.59 -8.76
C PHE A 154 -0.55 13.60 -8.80
N GLN A 155 -0.44 14.55 -9.73
CA GLN A 155 -1.34 15.70 -9.82
C GLN A 155 -2.62 15.41 -10.62
N GLU A 156 -2.61 14.40 -11.48
CA GLU A 156 -3.82 13.98 -12.18
C GLU A 156 -4.81 13.38 -11.17
N PRO A 157 -6.01 13.96 -11.01
CA PRO A 157 -6.97 13.45 -10.05
C PRO A 157 -7.47 12.08 -10.49
N LYS A 158 -6.88 11.02 -9.92
CA LYS A 158 -7.42 9.66 -10.00
C LYS A 158 -8.35 9.42 -8.81
N GLY A 159 -9.56 8.92 -9.07
CA GLY A 159 -10.53 8.55 -8.04
C GLY A 159 -11.58 9.62 -7.73
N LYS A 160 -12.26 9.46 -6.58
CA LYS A 160 -13.51 10.19 -6.26
C LYS A 160 -13.31 11.63 -5.78
N PHE A 161 -12.12 11.97 -5.29
CA PHE A 161 -11.86 13.25 -4.63
C PHE A 161 -10.82 14.04 -5.41
N VAL A 162 -11.27 14.93 -6.30
CA VAL A 162 -10.38 15.54 -7.30
C VAL A 162 -9.53 16.71 -6.79
N ASN A 163 -9.83 17.26 -5.61
CA ASN A 163 -9.08 18.38 -5.08
C ASN A 163 -7.79 17.92 -4.39
N ASN A 164 -6.67 18.21 -5.04
CA ASN A 164 -5.33 17.84 -4.59
C ASN A 164 -4.49 19.03 -4.11
N LYS A 165 -5.10 20.21 -3.95
CA LYS A 165 -4.41 21.44 -3.52
C LYS A 165 -4.74 21.79 -2.08
N PHE A 166 -6.02 21.77 -1.73
CA PHE A 166 -6.47 22.17 -0.40
C PHE A 166 -7.59 21.27 0.12
N ILE A 167 -7.65 21.11 1.43
CA ILE A 167 -8.72 20.43 2.14
C ILE A 167 -9.64 21.50 2.72
N THR A 168 -10.95 21.32 2.57
CA THR A 168 -11.93 22.23 3.20
C THR A 168 -12.29 21.69 4.58
N GLY A 169 -11.74 22.30 5.61
CA GLY A 169 -12.04 22.00 7.00
C GLY A 169 -13.12 22.90 7.59
N LYS A 170 -13.39 22.73 8.89
CA LYS A 170 -14.38 23.57 9.60
C LYS A 170 -13.95 25.03 9.72
N THR A 171 -12.65 25.28 9.83
CA THR A 171 -12.05 26.59 10.10
C THR A 171 -11.50 27.28 8.85
N GLY A 172 -11.64 26.66 7.67
CA GLY A 172 -11.15 27.22 6.41
C GLY A 172 -10.46 26.18 5.52
N LYS A 173 -9.63 26.68 4.59
CA LYS A 173 -8.86 25.85 3.67
C LYS A 173 -7.50 25.52 4.25
N HIS A 174 -7.14 24.24 4.25
CA HIS A 174 -5.81 23.74 4.59
C HIS A 174 -5.04 23.42 3.32
N LEU A 175 -3.89 24.03 3.10
CA LEU A 175 -3.03 23.72 1.94
C LEU A 175 -2.34 22.36 2.15
N ILE A 176 -2.45 21.45 1.17
CA ILE A 176 -1.73 20.18 1.20
C ILE A 176 -0.25 20.45 0.92
N LYS A 177 0.60 20.25 1.93
CA LYS A 177 2.05 20.42 1.84
C LYS A 177 2.65 19.23 1.09
N LYS A 178 2.93 19.42 -0.20
CA LYS A 178 3.43 18.35 -1.07
C LYS A 178 4.92 18.07 -0.86
N ALA A 179 5.37 16.87 -1.22
CA ALA A 179 6.76 16.41 -1.29
C ALA A 179 7.05 15.54 -2.51
N SER A 180 8.32 15.30 -2.84
CA SER A 180 8.69 14.35 -3.89
C SER A 180 8.93 12.97 -3.30
N LEU A 181 8.66 11.90 -4.05
CA LEU A 181 9.06 10.54 -3.66
C LEU A 181 10.59 10.44 -3.48
N ASN A 182 11.34 11.14 -4.34
CA ASN A 182 12.80 11.15 -4.33
C ASN A 182 13.37 11.74 -3.03
N ASP A 183 12.67 12.69 -2.40
CA ASP A 183 13.04 13.26 -1.09
C ASP A 183 13.23 12.14 -0.05
N PHE A 184 12.53 11.01 -0.22
CA PHE A 184 12.47 9.90 0.73
C PHE A 184 13.04 8.58 0.17
N LYS A 185 13.71 8.60 -0.99
CA LYS A 185 14.21 7.40 -1.70
C LYS A 185 13.10 6.37 -2.01
N LEU A 186 11.87 6.83 -2.20
CA LEU A 186 10.76 6.00 -2.68
C LEU A 186 10.74 6.02 -4.20
N LYS A 187 10.40 4.90 -4.85
CA LYS A 187 10.47 4.73 -6.30
C LYS A 187 9.12 4.86 -6.99
N TYR A 188 8.03 4.54 -6.30
CA TYR A 188 6.68 4.54 -6.88
C TYR A 188 5.60 4.81 -5.83
N ASP A 189 4.42 5.20 -6.31
CA ASP A 189 3.15 5.12 -5.58
C ASP A 189 2.25 4.08 -6.26
N ALA A 190 1.69 3.16 -5.48
CA ALA A 190 0.94 2.01 -5.98
C ALA A 190 -0.33 2.37 -6.78
N TYR A 191 -0.89 3.58 -6.60
CA TYR A 191 -2.06 4.06 -7.36
C TYR A 191 -1.68 4.67 -8.72
N HIS A 192 -0.38 4.86 -8.96
CA HIS A 192 0.15 5.52 -10.15
C HIS A 192 1.01 4.60 -11.03
N LEU A 193 0.96 3.30 -10.76
CA LEU A 193 1.55 2.28 -11.62
C LEU A 193 0.74 2.13 -12.91
N ASP A 194 1.42 1.72 -13.99
CA ASP A 194 0.83 1.52 -15.31
C ASP A 194 0.23 0.10 -15.43
N ASN A 195 -0.88 -0.12 -14.74
CA ASN A 195 -1.66 -1.35 -14.82
C ASN A 195 -2.95 -1.10 -15.62
N ASN A 196 -3.34 -2.04 -16.48
CA ASN A 196 -4.60 -1.98 -17.22
C ASN A 196 -5.74 -2.76 -16.53
N LEU A 197 -5.40 -3.63 -15.57
CA LEU A 197 -6.35 -4.40 -14.77
C LEU A 197 -6.12 -4.14 -13.28
N TYR A 198 -7.19 -3.88 -12.54
CA TYR A 198 -7.15 -3.64 -11.10
C TYR A 198 -8.29 -4.35 -10.41
N TYR A 199 -7.96 -5.20 -9.45
CA TYR A 199 -8.93 -5.93 -8.64
C TYR A 199 -8.72 -5.59 -7.18
N SER A 200 -9.79 -5.37 -6.42
CA SER A 200 -9.64 -5.02 -5.02
C SER A 200 -10.81 -5.48 -4.17
N ASP A 201 -10.50 -6.03 -3.00
CA ASP A 201 -11.46 -6.30 -1.94
C ASP A 201 -11.95 -5.04 -1.21
N SER A 202 -11.50 -3.83 -1.60
CA SER A 202 -12.12 -2.57 -1.20
C SER A 202 -13.44 -2.31 -1.95
N PHE A 203 -13.68 -3.01 -3.07
CA PHE A 203 -14.91 -2.92 -3.83
C PHE A 203 -15.98 -3.87 -3.31
N PHE A 204 -17.24 -3.48 -3.50
CA PHE A 204 -18.41 -4.30 -3.23
C PHE A 204 -19.10 -4.66 -4.54
N THR A 205 -19.57 -5.90 -4.65
CA THR A 205 -20.39 -6.38 -5.77
C THR A 205 -21.76 -5.70 -5.76
N SER A 206 -22.53 -5.88 -6.83
CA SER A 206 -23.93 -5.43 -6.92
C SER A 206 -24.80 -5.97 -5.78
N GLU A 207 -24.47 -7.16 -5.26
CA GLU A 207 -25.11 -7.80 -4.11
C GLU A 207 -24.64 -7.25 -2.76
N LYS A 208 -23.86 -6.15 -2.74
CA LYS A 208 -23.24 -5.56 -1.55
C LYS A 208 -22.32 -6.53 -0.78
N ARG A 209 -21.74 -7.52 -1.47
CA ARG A 209 -20.71 -8.41 -0.91
C ARG A 209 -19.35 -7.87 -1.24
N ARG A 210 -18.39 -7.98 -0.31
CA ARG A 210 -17.00 -7.60 -0.58
C ARG A 210 -16.46 -8.44 -1.75
N TRP A 211 -15.80 -7.80 -2.70
CA TRP A 211 -15.14 -8.53 -3.78
C TRP A 211 -14.11 -9.50 -3.20
N HIS A 212 -14.02 -10.68 -3.79
CA HIS A 212 -13.16 -11.76 -3.31
C HIS A 212 -12.24 -12.24 -4.42
N PRO A 213 -10.95 -12.53 -4.11
CA PRO A 213 -9.99 -13.04 -5.10
C PRO A 213 -10.45 -14.24 -5.94
N ARG A 214 -11.28 -15.13 -5.38
CA ARG A 214 -11.90 -16.25 -6.10
C ARG A 214 -12.74 -15.85 -7.34
N TYR A 215 -13.16 -14.60 -7.44
CA TYR A 215 -13.90 -14.11 -8.60
C TYR A 215 -12.99 -13.77 -9.79
N LEU A 216 -11.68 -13.70 -9.57
CA LEU A 216 -10.73 -13.52 -10.66
C LEU A 216 -10.58 -14.82 -11.45
N ASN A 217 -11.03 -14.81 -12.70
CA ASN A 217 -10.67 -15.86 -13.63
C ASN A 217 -9.32 -15.51 -14.29
N LEU A 218 -8.25 -16.18 -13.85
CA LEU A 218 -6.90 -15.95 -14.37
C LEU A 218 -6.78 -16.26 -15.88
N GLU A 219 -7.61 -17.15 -16.41
CA GLU A 219 -7.61 -17.52 -17.83
C GLU A 219 -8.02 -16.37 -18.76
N ASN A 220 -8.67 -15.34 -18.22
CA ASN A 220 -9.06 -14.17 -18.98
C ASN A 220 -7.89 -13.19 -19.19
N LEU A 221 -6.76 -13.37 -18.49
CA LEU A 221 -5.58 -12.53 -18.65
C LEU A 221 -4.86 -12.87 -19.95
N LYS A 222 -4.52 -11.84 -20.72
CA LYS A 222 -3.92 -11.94 -22.06
C LYS A 222 -2.50 -11.41 -22.06
N SER A 223 -1.77 -11.76 -23.12
CA SER A 223 -0.44 -11.19 -23.37
C SER A 223 -0.48 -9.67 -23.30
N GLY A 224 0.45 -9.07 -22.55
CA GLY A 224 0.52 -7.62 -22.31
C GLY A 224 -0.34 -7.11 -21.15
N ASP A 225 -1.22 -7.92 -20.56
CA ASP A 225 -1.97 -7.50 -19.37
C ASP A 225 -1.03 -7.29 -18.18
N LYS A 226 -1.34 -6.22 -17.43
CA LYS A 226 -0.68 -5.81 -16.20
C LYS A 226 -1.76 -5.68 -15.13
N ALA A 227 -1.85 -6.68 -14.26
CA ALA A 227 -2.85 -6.78 -13.22
C ALA A 227 -2.27 -6.50 -11.83
N ILE A 228 -2.95 -5.63 -11.07
CA ILE A 228 -2.72 -5.47 -9.63
C ILE A 228 -3.94 -6.01 -8.89
N ILE A 229 -3.70 -6.86 -7.90
CA ILE A 229 -4.72 -7.43 -7.03
C ILE A 229 -4.46 -6.91 -5.62
N LEU A 230 -5.32 -6.02 -5.13
CA LEU A 230 -5.27 -5.45 -3.78
C LEU A 230 -6.16 -6.25 -2.83
N THR A 231 -5.59 -6.71 -1.73
CA THR A 231 -6.33 -7.26 -0.59
C THR A 231 -5.94 -6.58 0.71
N HIS A 232 -6.84 -6.57 1.69
CA HIS A 232 -6.56 -6.09 3.05
C HIS A 232 -6.61 -7.28 4.01
N PRO A 233 -5.48 -7.69 4.63
CA PRO A 233 -5.43 -8.87 5.51
C PRO A 233 -6.46 -8.92 6.64
N GLN A 234 -6.96 -7.76 7.09
CA GLN A 234 -8.01 -7.67 8.11
C GLN A 234 -9.38 -8.21 7.66
N HIS A 235 -9.62 -8.37 6.36
CA HIS A 235 -10.87 -8.90 5.83
C HIS A 235 -10.87 -10.42 5.67
N TRP A 236 -9.72 -11.06 5.91
CA TRP A 236 -9.51 -12.48 5.65
C TRP A 236 -9.16 -13.20 6.95
N HIS A 237 -10.07 -14.05 7.40
CA HIS A 237 -9.80 -14.99 8.48
C HIS A 237 -9.13 -16.22 7.86
N LEU A 238 -7.84 -16.38 8.14
CA LEU A 238 -7.14 -17.61 7.86
C LEU A 238 -7.33 -18.52 9.09
N PHE A 239 -8.26 -19.45 8.91
CA PHE A 239 -8.74 -20.47 9.86
C PHE A 239 -9.63 -19.93 10.99
#